data_AF-D8VNB3-F1
#
_entry.id   AF-D8VNB3-F1
#
_cell.length_a   1.000
_cell.length_b   1.000
_cell.length_c   1.000
_cell.angle_alpha   90.00
_cell.angle_beta   90.00
_cell.angle_gamma   90.00
#
_symmetry.space_group_name_H-M   'P 1'
#
loop_
_entity.id
_entity.type
_entity.pdbx_description
1 polymer ?
#
loop_
_entity_poly.entity_id
_entity_poly.type
_entity_poly.pdbx_seq_one_letter_code
_entity_poly.pdbx_strand_id
1 'polypeptide(L)' 'PGEMKVFVSKEKDKDGKYSLMATVDKVELKGTSDKNNGSGMLEGVKDDKSKVKLTISDDLSKTTLEIFKEDGKTLE' A
#
# COMPACT_ATOMS: atom_id res chain seq x y z
N PRO A 1 -16.17 -6.27 0.24
CA PRO A 1 -14.75 -5.84 0.29
C PRO A 1 -14.63 -4.69 1.30
N GLY A 2 -13.97 -4.93 2.42
CA GLY A 2 -13.92 -4.00 3.57
C GLY A 2 -13.45 -2.61 3.15
N GLU A 3 -13.95 -1.58 3.83
CA GLU A 3 -13.86 -0.14 3.50
C GLU A 3 -12.42 0.42 3.48
N MET A 4 -11.54 -0.15 2.66
CA MET A 4 -10.16 0.32 2.51
C MET A 4 -10.15 1.49 1.53
N LYS A 5 -9.75 2.66 2.03
CA LYS A 5 -9.60 3.88 1.22
C LYS A 5 -8.12 4.08 0.89
N VAL A 6 -7.85 4.32 -0.38
CA VAL A 6 -6.52 4.61 -0.91
C VAL A 6 -6.55 6.00 -1.50
N PHE A 7 -5.67 6.86 -1.01
CA PHE A 7 -5.47 8.22 -1.51
C PHE A 7 -4.37 8.19 -2.56
N VAL A 8 -4.64 8.86 -3.68
CA VAL A 8 -3.71 8.99 -4.80
C VAL A 8 -3.37 10.47 -4.95
N SER A 9 -2.09 10.78 -5.13
CA SER A 9 -1.67 12.15 -5.42
C SER A 9 -2.31 12.64 -6.73
N LYS A 10 -2.69 13.92 -6.77
CA LYS A 10 -3.21 14.53 -8.01
C LYS A 10 -2.14 14.65 -9.09
N GLU A 11 -0.92 14.95 -8.66
CA GLU A 11 0.24 15.15 -9.53
C GLU A 11 1.26 14.04 -9.34
N LYS A 12 2.10 13.87 -10.35
CA LYS A 12 3.24 12.96 -10.30
C LYS A 12 4.37 13.57 -9.47
N ASP A 13 5.12 12.72 -8.79
CA ASP A 13 6.37 13.08 -8.13
C ASP A 13 7.49 13.36 -9.14
N LYS A 14 8.68 13.69 -8.61
CA LYS A 14 9.89 13.97 -9.40
C LYS A 14 10.32 12.82 -10.31
N ASP A 15 9.91 11.59 -9.98
CA ASP A 15 10.24 10.37 -10.71
C ASP A 15 9.12 9.98 -11.70
N GLY A 16 8.09 10.83 -11.84
CA GLY A 16 6.98 10.64 -12.78
C GLY A 16 5.90 9.66 -12.31
N LYS A 17 5.86 9.33 -11.01
CA LYS A 17 4.91 8.38 -10.40
C LYS A 17 3.90 9.09 -9.50
N TYR A 18 2.73 8.49 -9.31
CA TYR A 18 1.73 8.93 -8.34
C TYR A 18 2.06 8.37 -6.96
N SER A 19 1.98 9.21 -5.94
CA SER A 19 2.10 8.75 -4.55
C SER A 19 0.78 8.14 -4.08
N LEU A 20 0.87 7.01 -3.40
CA LEU A 20 -0.24 6.28 -2.81
C LEU A 20 -0.14 6.29 -1.29
N MET A 21 -1.27 6.46 -0.62
CA MET A 21 -1.36 6.36 0.83
C MET A 21 -2.64 5.64 1.24
N ALA A 22 -2.56 4.72 2.18
CA ALA A 22 -3.71 4.06 2.76
C ALA A 22 -3.52 3.91 4.27
N THR A 23 -4.62 3.80 5.00
CA THR A 23 -4.57 3.47 6.43
C THR A 23 -5.25 2.12 6.63
N VAL A 24 -4.53 1.15 7.17
CA VAL A 24 -5.02 -0.20 7.45
C VAL A 24 -4.68 -0.53 8.89
N ASP A 25 -5.68 -0.85 9.71
CA ASP A 25 -5.51 -1.17 11.14
C ASP A 25 -4.66 -0.15 11.90
N LYS A 26 -4.89 1.15 11.63
CA LYS A 26 -4.15 2.30 12.19
C LYS A 26 -2.68 2.41 11.75
N VAL A 27 -2.23 1.55 10.83
CA VAL A 27 -0.93 1.65 10.16
C VAL A 27 -1.08 2.49 8.90
N GLU A 28 -0.24 3.51 8.75
CA GLU A 28 -0.12 4.27 7.51
C GLU A 28 0.78 3.50 6.52
N LEU A 29 0.21 3.12 5.38
CA LEU A 29 0.91 2.49 4.28
C LEU A 29 1.18 3.54 3.19
N LYS A 30 2.39 3.53 2.65
CA LYS A 30 2.82 4.45 1.58
C LYS A 30 3.40 3.68 0.41
N GLY A 31 3.22 4.21 -0.78
CA GLY A 31 3.77 3.62 -2.00
C GLY A 31 3.82 4.62 -3.14
N THR A 32 4.34 4.18 -4.27
CA THR A 32 4.26 4.91 -5.54
C THR A 32 3.75 4.01 -6.65
N SER A 33 3.08 4.60 -7.64
CA SER A 33 2.50 3.87 -8.76
C SER A 33 2.63 4.65 -10.06
N ASP A 34 2.79 3.94 -11.16
CA ASP A 34 2.77 4.55 -12.49
C ASP A 34 1.35 4.98 -12.90
N LYS A 35 0.32 4.43 -12.24
CA LYS A 35 -1.11 4.68 -12.51
C LYS A 35 -1.74 5.62 -11.48
N ASN A 36 -2.72 6.39 -11.94
CA ASN A 36 -3.47 7.35 -11.10
C ASN A 36 -4.80 6.80 -10.56
N ASN A 37 -5.08 5.51 -10.79
CA ASN A 37 -6.34 4.86 -10.41
C ASN A 37 -6.30 4.26 -9.00
N GLY A 38 -5.16 4.37 -8.31
CA GLY A 38 -4.95 3.81 -6.97
C GLY A 38 -4.43 2.38 -6.96
N SER A 39 -4.21 1.75 -8.12
CA SER A 39 -3.50 0.47 -8.17
C SER A 39 -2.03 0.62 -7.84
N GLY A 40 -1.43 -0.41 -7.29
CA GLY A 40 -0.02 -0.41 -6.92
C GLY A 40 0.25 -1.14 -5.62
N MET A 41 1.43 -0.90 -5.09
CA MET A 41 1.94 -1.53 -3.87
C MET A 41 2.18 -0.46 -2.82
N LEU A 42 1.66 -0.67 -1.62
CA LEU A 42 1.88 0.17 -0.46
C LEU A 42 2.50 -0.66 0.65
N GLU A 43 3.46 -0.07 1.34
CA GLU A 43 4.18 -0.71 2.44
C GLU A 43 4.12 0.16 3.69
N GLY A 44 4.13 -0.47 4.86
CA GLY A 44 4.20 0.19 6.15
C GLY A 44 4.80 -0.73 7.20
N VAL A 45 5.09 -0.16 8.35
CA VAL A 45 5.68 -0.88 9.49
C VAL A 45 4.81 -0.60 10.71
N LYS A 46 4.39 -1.66 11.39
CA LYS A 46 3.66 -1.58 12.66
C LYS A 46 4.61 -1.25 13.82
N ASP A 47 4.04 -0.91 14.97
CA ASP A 47 4.80 -0.63 16.20
C ASP A 47 5.57 -1.86 16.72
N ASP A 48 5.08 -3.07 16.44
CA ASP A 48 5.75 -4.34 16.73
C ASP A 48 6.86 -4.69 15.72
N LYS A 49 7.15 -3.78 14.78
CA LYS A 49 8.08 -3.89 13.66
C LYS A 49 7.68 -4.90 12.57
N SER A 50 6.51 -5.52 12.66
CA SER A 50 5.97 -6.30 11.54
C SER A 50 5.73 -5.38 10.35
N LYS A 51 6.03 -5.88 9.15
CA LYS A 51 5.88 -5.14 7.90
C LYS A 51 4.55 -5.49 7.27
N VAL A 52 3.83 -4.47 6.83
CA VAL A 52 2.53 -4.63 6.17
C VAL A 52 2.69 -4.24 4.72
N LYS A 53 2.22 -5.10 3.82
CA LYS A 53 2.24 -4.88 2.39
C LYS A 53 0.84 -5.02 1.83
N LEU A 54 0.36 -3.96 1.20
CA LEU A 54 -0.91 -3.93 0.50
C LEU A 54 -0.64 -3.86 -1.00
N THR A 55 -1.15 -4.84 -1.74
CA THR A 55 -1.08 -4.86 -3.21
C THR A 55 -2.49 -4.73 -3.77
N ILE A 56 -2.69 -3.74 -4.63
CA ILE A 56 -3.96 -3.46 -5.30
C ILE A 56 -3.76 -3.75 -6.79
N SER A 57 -4.57 -4.64 -7.34
CA SER A 57 -4.48 -5.01 -8.75
C SER A 57 -4.78 -3.82 -9.66
N ASP A 58 -4.21 -3.85 -10.87
CA ASP A 58 -4.33 -2.76 -11.85
C ASP A 58 -5.77 -2.47 -12.27
N ASP A 59 -6.61 -3.51 -12.32
CA ASP A 59 -8.04 -3.47 -12.62
C ASP A 59 -8.91 -3.16 -11.39
N LEU A 60 -8.29 -2.94 -10.22
CA LEU A 60 -8.93 -2.69 -8.92
C LEU A 60 -9.88 -3.81 -8.47
N SER A 61 -9.86 -4.98 -9.12
CA SER A 61 -10.75 -6.11 -8.81
C SER A 61 -10.33 -6.85 -7.54
N LYS A 62 -9.05 -6.75 -7.16
CA LYS A 62 -8.47 -7.50 -6.05
C LYS A 62 -7.51 -6.65 -5.23
N THR A 63 -7.60 -6.82 -3.93
CA THR A 63 -6.65 -6.29 -2.95
C THR A 63 -6.08 -7.44 -2.14
N THR A 64 -4.77 -7.48 -1.98
CA THR A 64 -4.06 -8.47 -1.16
C THR A 64 -3.33 -7.74 -0.05
N LEU A 65 -3.63 -8.08 1.20
CA LEU A 65 -2.93 -7.57 2.37
C LEU A 65 -2.08 -8.69 2.96
N GLU A 66 -0.77 -8.48 3.03
CA GLU A 66 0.20 -9.41 3.58
C GLU A 66 0.86 -8.76 4.80
N ILE A 67 0.94 -9.49 5.91
CA ILE A 67 1.65 -9.08 7.12
C ILE A 67 2.85 -10.00 7.25
N PHE A 68 4.03 -9.40 7.28
CA PHE A 68 5.31 -10.06 7.46
C PHE A 68 5.87 -9.73 8.84
N LYS A 69 6.67 -10.65 9.39
CA LYS A 69 7.50 -10.40 10.57
C LYS A 69 8.53 -9.29 10.29
N GLU A 70 9.30 -8.91 11.31
CA GLU A 70 10.36 -7.88 11.21
C GLU A 70 11.36 -8.15 10.06
N ASP A 71 11.60 -9.42 9.73
CA ASP A 71 12.47 -9.83 8.62
C ASP A 71 11.94 -9.43 7.23
N GLY A 72 10.65 -9.09 7.11
CA GLY A 72 9.96 -8.74 5.86
C GLY A 72 9.83 -9.87 4.85
N LYS A 73 10.03 -11.12 5.27
CA LYS A 73 10.01 -12.31 4.41
C LYS A 73 9.08 -13.39 4.94
N THR A 74 9.07 -13.57 6.25
CA THR A 74 8.22 -14.57 6.91
C THR A 74 6.84 -13.98 7.11
N LEU A 75 5.81 -14.62 6.56
CA LEU A 75 4.42 -14.26 6.82
C LEU A 75 4.07 -14.56 8.29
N GLU A 76 3.29 -13.67 8.92
CA GLU A 76 2.80 -13.82 10.29
C GLU A 76 1.59 -14.74 10.37
#